data_AF-A0A653DSI8-F1
#
_entry.id   AF-A0A653DSI8-F1
#
_cell.length_a   1.000
_cell.length_b   1.000
_cell.length_c   1.000
_cell.angle_alpha   90.00
_cell.angle_beta   90.00
_cell.angle_gamma   90.00
#
_symmetry.space_group_name_H-M   'P 1'
#
loop_
_entity.id
_entity.type
_entity.pdbx_description
1 polymer ?
#
loop_
_entity_poly.entity_id
_entity_poly.type
_entity_poly.pdbx_seq_one_letter_code
_entity_poly.pdbx_strand_id
1 'polypeptide(L)'
;MSVRLLSRAITLVKLNNNLMKDVSLKTSSCCCQKNYFSAKPSSHVVVEIDPSTGEPKKKKVPIIPKITLLHGDDLTVTTLEEAQKISKRRDLKLVKILDLDTKTERPVYKLMTPQEYNAEDIKHREQKKKQQQSGALKGEKVVLLSHSITEHDLQTHINKILKWLSKMYEVRVVINGDTNISKATKPK
;
A
#
# COMPACT_ATOMS: atom_id res chain seq x y z
N MET A 1 -51.82 14.60 27.26
CA MET A 1 -50.80 14.43 28.31
C MET A 1 -49.65 13.58 27.76
N SER A 2 -48.43 14.13 27.82
CA SER A 2 -47.12 13.48 27.65
C SER A 2 -46.58 13.23 26.23
N VAL A 3 -45.92 14.26 25.70
CA VAL A 3 -44.81 14.19 24.74
C VAL A 3 -43.53 13.74 25.46
N ARG A 4 -42.91 12.65 25.02
CA ARG A 4 -41.59 12.21 25.52
C ARG A 4 -40.49 12.66 24.56
N LEU A 5 -39.94 13.85 24.82
CA LEU A 5 -38.68 14.29 24.27
C LEU A 5 -37.54 13.47 24.89
N LEU A 6 -36.81 12.71 24.07
CA LEU A 6 -35.56 12.07 24.47
C LEU A 6 -34.38 12.91 23.97
N SER A 7 -33.92 13.75 24.88
CA SER A 7 -32.68 14.51 24.84
C SER A 7 -31.48 13.55 24.77
N ARG A 8 -30.62 13.67 23.75
CA ARG A 8 -29.29 13.05 23.76
C ARG A 8 -28.25 14.14 23.89
N ALA A 9 -27.65 14.18 25.08
CA ALA A 9 -26.59 15.08 25.47
C ALA A 9 -25.28 14.75 24.72
N ILE A 10 -24.61 15.80 24.25
CA ILE A 10 -23.28 15.76 23.65
C ILE A 10 -22.27 15.70 24.81
N THR A 11 -21.57 14.58 24.95
CA THR A 11 -20.46 14.46 25.90
C THR A 11 -19.17 14.88 25.17
N LEU A 12 -18.75 16.12 25.40
CA LEU A 12 -17.44 16.64 25.05
C LEU A 12 -16.40 16.07 26.02
N VAL A 13 -15.49 15.23 25.54
CA VAL A 13 -14.28 14.86 26.29
C VAL A 13 -13.18 15.85 25.92
N LYS A 14 -12.93 16.78 26.85
CA LYS A 14 -11.69 17.54 26.99
C LYS A 14 -10.61 16.59 27.53
N LEU A 15 -9.51 16.46 26.82
CA LEU A 15 -8.21 16.22 27.43
C LEU A 15 -7.19 17.21 26.87
N ASN A 16 -6.32 17.60 27.79
CA ASN A 16 -5.55 18.83 27.86
C ASN A 16 -4.04 18.50 27.84
N ASN A 17 -3.23 19.55 27.70
CA ASN A 17 -1.80 19.69 28.01
C ASN A 17 -0.80 19.25 26.92
N ASN A 18 -0.13 20.18 26.22
CA ASN A 18 0.95 21.13 26.64
C ASN A 18 2.35 20.49 26.49
N LEU A 19 3.19 20.99 25.57
CA LEU A 19 4.56 21.46 25.87
C LEU A 19 5.28 22.10 24.65
N MET A 20 6.04 23.17 24.95
CA MET A 20 7.07 23.89 24.17
C MET A 20 6.55 24.95 23.18
N LYS A 21 6.48 26.24 23.54
CA LYS A 21 7.51 27.26 23.88
C LYS A 21 8.29 27.78 22.66
N ASP A 22 7.98 29.06 22.38
CA ASP A 22 8.83 30.19 21.99
C ASP A 22 9.74 30.10 20.77
N VAL A 23 9.58 31.06 19.84
CA VAL A 23 10.50 32.21 19.67
C VAL A 23 9.87 33.19 18.67
N SER A 24 9.53 34.38 19.18
CA SER A 24 9.24 35.61 18.44
C SER A 24 10.54 36.26 18.03
N LEU A 25 10.69 36.69 16.77
CA LEU A 25 11.54 37.82 16.37
C LEU A 25 11.00 38.42 15.06
N LYS A 26 10.46 39.65 15.18
CA LYS A 26 10.31 40.62 14.10
C LYS A 26 11.66 41.33 13.90
N THR A 27 11.97 41.71 12.66
CA THR A 27 12.57 42.98 12.14
C THR A 27 13.33 42.65 10.82
N SER A 28 12.92 43.24 9.70
CA SER A 28 13.40 44.50 9.08
C SER A 28 14.39 44.26 7.94
N SER A 29 14.02 44.80 6.77
CA SER A 29 14.85 45.27 5.65
C SER A 29 16.38 45.12 5.72
N CYS A 30 16.97 44.58 4.65
CA CYS A 30 17.92 45.35 3.83
C CYS A 30 18.29 44.57 2.55
N CYS A 31 18.31 45.29 1.42
CA CYS A 31 18.94 44.89 0.17
C CYS A 31 20.43 44.58 0.36
N CYS A 32 20.95 43.61 -0.37
CA CYS A 32 21.91 43.86 -1.45
C CYS A 32 22.43 42.56 -2.04
N GLN A 33 22.56 42.59 -3.36
CA GLN A 33 23.17 41.58 -4.21
C GLN A 33 24.51 41.10 -3.65
N LYS A 34 24.75 39.80 -3.79
CA LYS A 34 26.06 39.26 -4.17
C LYS A 34 25.87 37.89 -4.78
N ASN A 35 26.34 37.78 -6.02
CA ASN A 35 26.44 36.56 -6.79
C ASN A 35 27.18 35.49 -5.99
N TYR A 36 26.47 34.41 -5.63
CA TYR A 36 27.12 33.17 -5.27
C TYR A 36 27.12 32.27 -6.49
N PHE A 37 28.24 32.30 -7.21
CA PHE A 37 28.68 31.20 -8.05
C PHE A 37 28.56 29.92 -7.22
N SER A 38 27.57 29.08 -7.53
CA SER A 38 27.51 27.72 -7.01
C SER A 38 28.61 26.94 -7.73
N ALA A 39 29.83 27.02 -7.20
CA ALA A 39 30.86 26.05 -7.50
C ALA A 39 30.27 24.69 -7.12
N LYS A 40 30.04 23.84 -8.13
CA LYS A 40 29.78 22.42 -7.93
C LYS A 40 30.83 21.92 -6.93
N PRO A 41 30.46 21.15 -5.88
CA PRO A 41 31.47 20.51 -5.07
C PRO A 41 32.23 19.54 -5.98
N SER A 42 33.44 19.94 -6.35
CA SER A 42 34.47 19.01 -6.82
C SER A 42 34.55 17.94 -5.75
N SER A 43 34.23 16.70 -6.12
CA SER A 43 34.48 15.54 -5.30
C SER A 43 36.00 15.41 -5.11
N HIS A 44 36.55 16.17 -4.18
CA HIS A 44 37.88 15.92 -3.66
C HIS A 44 37.82 14.55 -2.98
N VAL A 45 38.37 13.56 -3.67
CA VAL A 45 38.72 12.27 -3.07
C VAL A 45 39.81 12.59 -2.05
N VAL A 46 39.44 12.75 -0.78
CA VAL A 46 40.42 12.85 0.30
C VAL A 46 41.01 11.46 0.48
N VAL A 47 42.19 11.25 -0.08
CA VAL A 47 43.02 10.07 0.16
C VAL A 47 43.79 10.34 1.45
N GLU A 48 43.29 9.83 2.57
CA GLU A 48 44.09 9.72 3.79
C GLU A 48 45.01 8.50 3.64
N ILE A 49 46.30 8.71 3.83
CA ILE A 49 47.35 7.69 3.76
C ILE A 49 47.71 7.32 5.20
N ASP A 50 47.51 6.05 5.57
CA ASP A 50 47.93 5.51 6.86
C ASP A 50 49.48 5.41 6.90
N PRO A 51 50.17 5.92 7.93
CA PRO A 51 51.62 6.11 7.92
C PRO A 51 52.50 4.86 8.11
N SER A 52 51.97 3.63 8.09
CA SER A 52 52.78 2.42 8.35
C SER A 52 52.81 1.36 7.25
N THR A 53 51.98 1.45 6.20
CA THR A 53 52.02 0.49 5.09
C THR A 53 51.47 1.17 3.84
N GLY A 54 52.35 1.59 2.93
CA GLY A 54 52.05 2.43 1.77
C GLY A 54 51.22 1.78 0.66
N GLU A 55 50.13 1.09 0.98
CA GLU A 55 49.21 0.49 0.01
C GLU A 55 47.91 1.29 -0.11
N PRO A 56 47.47 1.66 -1.34
CA PRO A 56 46.24 2.39 -1.57
C PRO A 56 45.02 1.47 -1.37
N LYS A 57 44.39 1.54 -0.19
CA LYS A 57 43.08 0.90 0.02
C LYS A 57 42.00 1.68 -0.74
N LYS A 58 41.53 1.11 -1.85
CA LYS A 58 40.36 1.62 -2.58
C LYS A 58 39.14 1.57 -1.66
N LYS A 59 38.76 2.72 -1.06
CA LYS A 59 37.50 2.86 -0.33
C LYS A 59 36.35 2.57 -1.31
N LYS A 60 35.59 1.48 -1.08
CA LYS A 60 34.41 1.14 -1.88
C LYS A 60 33.37 2.23 -1.67
N VAL A 61 33.19 3.12 -2.65
CA VAL A 61 32.11 4.11 -2.62
C VAL A 61 30.78 3.34 -2.67
N PRO A 62 29.82 3.60 -1.77
CA PRO A 62 28.53 2.94 -1.82
C PRO A 62 27.83 3.27 -3.14
N ILE A 63 27.36 2.23 -3.84
CA ILE A 63 26.61 2.38 -5.09
C ILE A 63 25.24 2.95 -4.71
N ILE A 64 25.01 4.23 -5.01
CA ILE A 64 23.72 4.88 -4.76
C ILE A 64 22.73 4.44 -5.85
N PRO A 65 21.61 3.79 -5.49
CA PRO A 65 20.63 3.36 -6.47
C PRO A 65 19.98 4.57 -7.14
N LYS A 66 19.96 4.54 -8.47
CA LYS A 66 19.32 5.57 -9.31
C LYS A 66 17.89 5.15 -9.63
N ILE A 67 17.01 6.14 -9.73
CA ILE A 67 15.59 5.98 -10.02
C ILE A 67 15.22 6.72 -11.30
N THR A 68 14.10 6.34 -11.91
CA THR A 68 13.49 7.10 -13.02
C THR A 68 12.39 7.98 -12.45
N LEU A 69 12.51 9.29 -12.65
CA LEU A 69 11.61 10.33 -12.16
C LEU A 69 10.77 10.88 -13.32
N LEU A 70 9.45 10.80 -13.16
CA LEU A 70 8.44 11.36 -14.07
C LEU A 70 7.96 12.70 -13.55
N HIS A 71 8.04 13.75 -14.37
CA HIS A 71 7.45 15.05 -14.11
C HIS A 71 6.62 15.49 -15.30
N GLY A 72 5.29 15.29 -15.24
CA GLY A 72 4.45 15.43 -16.43
C GLY A 72 4.90 14.44 -17.50
N ASP A 73 5.38 14.96 -18.63
CA ASP A 73 5.87 14.17 -19.76
C ASP A 73 7.40 13.96 -19.73
N ASP A 74 8.12 14.64 -18.82
CA ASP A 74 9.58 14.57 -18.75
C ASP A 74 10.06 13.33 -17.96
N LEU A 75 10.96 12.57 -18.59
CA LEU A 75 11.64 11.41 -18.01
C LEU A 75 13.07 11.79 -17.61
N THR A 76 13.39 11.73 -16.32
CA THR A 76 14.74 12.04 -15.82
C THR A 76 15.28 10.94 -14.92
N VAL A 77 16.58 10.64 -15.00
CA VAL A 77 17.22 9.64 -14.14
C VAL A 77 17.98 10.36 -13.04
N THR A 78 17.53 10.23 -11.80
CA THR A 78 18.10 10.93 -10.63
C THR A 78 18.28 9.97 -9.46
N THR A 79 18.89 10.43 -8.37
CA THR A 79 18.88 9.68 -7.10
C THR A 79 17.56 9.89 -6.35
N LEU A 80 17.23 8.99 -5.43
CA LEU A 80 16.03 9.11 -4.58
C LEU A 80 16.06 10.40 -3.74
N GLU A 81 17.22 10.75 -3.20
CA GLU A 81 17.40 11.95 -2.37
C GLU A 81 17.16 13.24 -3.14
N GLU A 82 17.65 13.32 -4.39
CA GLU A 82 17.43 14.47 -5.26
C GLU A 82 15.95 14.64 -5.59
N ALA A 83 15.27 13.53 -5.92
CA ALA A 83 13.83 13.55 -6.18
C ALA A 83 13.03 14.00 -4.95
N GLN A 84 13.40 13.56 -3.75
CA GLN A 84 12.80 14.04 -2.51
C GLN A 84 13.05 15.54 -2.28
N LYS A 85 14.25 16.03 -2.56
CA LYS A 85 14.56 17.47 -2.50
C LYS A 85 13.74 18.26 -3.51
N ILE A 86 13.49 17.72 -4.71
CA ILE A 86 12.63 18.35 -5.72
C ILE A 86 11.19 18.42 -5.22
N SER A 87 10.66 17.30 -4.71
CA SER A 87 9.31 17.19 -4.16
C SER A 87 9.08 18.23 -3.05
N LYS A 88 10.01 18.32 -2.07
CA LYS A 88 9.92 19.29 -0.98
C LYS A 88 10.05 20.75 -1.43
N ARG A 89 10.89 21.03 -2.43
CA ARG A 89 11.09 22.41 -2.93
C ARG A 89 9.89 22.95 -3.70
N ARG A 90 9.11 22.07 -4.33
CA ARG A 90 7.98 22.44 -5.18
C ARG A 90 6.62 22.09 -4.57
N ASP A 91 6.60 21.63 -3.32
CA ASP A 91 5.41 21.13 -2.62
C ASP A 91 4.63 20.04 -3.38
N LEU A 92 5.36 19.21 -4.12
CA LEU A 92 4.81 18.08 -4.87
C LEU A 92 4.94 16.79 -4.06
N LYS A 93 4.09 15.82 -4.33
CA LYS A 93 4.17 14.47 -3.76
C LYS A 93 4.98 13.56 -4.68
N LEU A 94 5.96 12.88 -4.11
CA LEU A 94 6.73 11.83 -4.80
C LEU A 94 6.05 10.48 -4.55
N VAL A 95 5.53 9.85 -5.60
CA VAL A 95 4.78 8.59 -5.53
C VAL A 95 5.51 7.51 -6.32
N LYS A 96 5.63 6.31 -5.76
CA LYS A 96 6.19 5.15 -6.46
C LYS A 96 5.10 4.51 -7.32
N ILE A 97 5.33 4.40 -8.63
CA ILE A 97 4.36 3.82 -9.57
C ILE A 97 4.72 2.36 -9.89
N LEU A 98 5.99 2.11 -10.21
CA LEU A 98 6.50 0.78 -10.57
C LEU A 98 7.74 0.45 -9.75
N ASP A 99 7.85 -0.82 -9.33
CA ASP A 99 9.01 -1.33 -8.61
C ASP A 99 10.20 -1.55 -9.55
N LEU A 100 9.96 -2.10 -10.73
CA LEU A 100 10.95 -2.34 -11.76
C LEU A 100 10.36 -1.98 -13.12
N ASP A 101 11.06 -1.12 -13.85
CA ASP A 101 10.74 -0.81 -15.23
C ASP A 101 11.24 -1.92 -16.17
N THR A 102 10.46 -2.21 -17.21
CA THR A 102 10.78 -3.21 -18.24
C THR A 102 12.02 -2.89 -19.05
N LYS A 103 12.37 -1.61 -19.22
CA LYS A 103 13.50 -1.18 -20.05
C LYS A 103 14.75 -0.93 -19.23
N THR A 104 14.59 -0.22 -18.13
CA THR A 104 15.73 0.30 -17.36
C THR A 104 15.99 -0.46 -16.06
N GLU A 105 15.11 -1.39 -15.68
CA GLU A 105 15.14 -2.15 -14.42
C GLU A 105 15.24 -1.26 -13.18
N ARG A 106 14.81 0.00 -13.30
CA ARG A 106 14.81 0.98 -12.22
C ARG A 106 13.40 1.17 -11.68
N PRO A 107 13.24 1.45 -10.38
CA PRO A 107 11.95 1.86 -9.86
C PRO A 107 11.56 3.22 -10.45
N VAL A 108 10.29 3.35 -10.79
CA VAL A 108 9.72 4.55 -11.41
C VAL A 108 8.92 5.33 -10.38
N TYR A 109 9.29 6.58 -10.21
CA TYR A 109 8.61 7.53 -9.32
C TYR A 109 8.00 8.67 -10.13
N LYS A 110 6.83 9.13 -9.72
CA LYS A 110 6.12 10.25 -10.33
C LYS A 110 5.99 11.39 -9.33
N LEU A 111 6.23 12.61 -9.79
CA LEU A 111 5.87 13.82 -9.07
C LEU A 111 4.44 14.19 -9.41
N MET A 112 3.63 14.36 -8.37
CA MET A 112 2.21 14.68 -8.49
C MET A 112 1.85 15.87 -7.61
N THR A 113 0.86 16.65 -8.03
CA THR A 113 0.32 17.69 -7.16
C THR A 113 -0.50 17.05 -6.03
N PRO A 114 -0.63 17.72 -4.86
CA PRO A 114 -1.46 17.21 -3.77
C PRO A 114 -2.93 16.99 -4.15
N GLN A 115 -3.45 17.81 -5.08
CA GLN A 115 -4.83 17.72 -5.57
C GLN A 115 -5.04 16.47 -6.43
N GLU A 116 -4.14 16.21 -7.37
CA GLU A 116 -4.16 15.01 -8.22
C GLU A 116 -4.02 13.74 -7.37
N TYR A 117 -3.09 13.74 -6.41
CA TYR A 117 -2.88 12.61 -5.50
C TYR A 117 -4.17 12.26 -4.74
N ASN A 118 -4.87 13.26 -4.20
CA ASN A 118 -6.14 13.03 -3.51
C ASN A 118 -7.23 12.51 -4.44
N ALA A 119 -7.31 13.03 -5.67
CA ALA A 119 -8.27 12.55 -6.66
C ALA A 119 -8.02 11.09 -7.05
N GLU A 120 -6.76 10.69 -7.25
CA GLU A 120 -6.38 9.30 -7.50
C GLU A 120 -6.66 8.40 -6.30
N ASP A 121 -6.41 8.86 -5.08
CA ASP A 121 -6.74 8.14 -3.85
C ASP A 121 -8.26 7.89 -3.74
N ILE A 122 -9.09 8.88 -4.06
CA ILE A 122 -10.55 8.73 -4.08
C ILE A 122 -10.96 7.71 -5.16
N LYS A 123 -10.43 7.83 -6.38
CA LYS A 123 -10.69 6.88 -7.47
C LYS A 123 -10.30 5.45 -7.08
N HIS A 124 -9.14 5.24 -6.47
CA HIS A 124 -8.72 3.92 -6.00
C HIS A 124 -9.62 3.37 -4.89
N ARG A 125 -10.09 4.22 -3.97
CA ARG A 125 -11.06 3.81 -2.94
C ARG A 125 -12.38 3.40 -3.56
N GLU A 126 -12.88 4.15 -4.53
CA GLU A 126 -14.11 3.82 -5.26
C GLU A 126 -13.96 2.54 -6.08
N GLN A 127 -12.85 2.35 -6.77
CA GLN A 127 -12.55 1.11 -7.51
C GLN A 127 -12.51 -0.09 -6.56
N LYS A 128 -11.84 0.02 -5.42
CA LYS A 128 -11.83 -1.05 -4.39
C LYS A 128 -13.23 -1.34 -3.86
N LYS A 129 -14.04 -0.31 -3.60
CA LYS A 129 -15.43 -0.50 -3.18
C LYS A 129 -16.27 -1.16 -4.29
N LYS A 130 -16.12 -0.74 -5.53
CA LYS A 130 -16.80 -1.35 -6.69
C LYS A 130 -16.38 -2.80 -6.89
N GLN A 131 -15.09 -3.12 -6.79
CA GLN A 131 -14.59 -4.51 -6.86
C GLN A 131 -15.12 -5.38 -5.72
N GLN A 132 -15.25 -4.82 -4.51
CA GLN A 132 -15.86 -5.52 -3.38
C GLN A 132 -17.38 -5.71 -3.57
N GLN A 133 -18.07 -4.72 -4.13
CA GLN A 133 -19.51 -4.76 -4.40
C GLN A 133 -19.87 -5.60 -5.62
N SER A 134 -19.01 -5.66 -6.64
CA SER A 134 -19.23 -6.41 -7.87
C SER A 134 -19.11 -7.92 -7.70
N GLY A 135 -19.20 -8.42 -6.45
CA GLY A 135 -19.44 -9.83 -6.17
C GLY A 135 -18.37 -10.77 -6.71
N ALA A 136 -17.10 -10.35 -6.77
CA ALA A 136 -16.03 -11.23 -7.17
C ALA A 136 -16.04 -12.46 -6.25
N LEU A 137 -16.27 -13.64 -6.84
CA LEU A 137 -16.31 -14.90 -6.12
C LEU A 137 -15.01 -15.07 -5.34
N LYS A 138 -15.12 -15.24 -4.02
CA LYS A 138 -13.94 -15.26 -3.15
C LYS A 138 -13.11 -16.54 -3.31
N GLY A 139 -13.71 -17.58 -3.87
CA GLY A 139 -13.09 -18.86 -4.17
C GLY A 139 -14.11 -20.01 -4.08
N GLU A 140 -13.65 -21.21 -4.43
CA GLU A 140 -14.43 -22.44 -4.39
C GLU A 140 -14.32 -23.13 -3.01
N LYS A 141 -15.43 -23.68 -2.52
CA LYS A 141 -15.52 -24.55 -1.35
C LYS A 141 -16.20 -25.85 -1.72
N VAL A 142 -15.54 -26.97 -1.41
CA VAL A 142 -16.11 -28.29 -1.67
C VAL A 142 -16.72 -28.85 -0.38
N VAL A 143 -17.97 -29.32 -0.46
CA VAL A 143 -18.63 -30.11 0.58
C VAL A 143 -18.72 -31.54 0.07
N LEU A 144 -18.15 -32.48 0.83
CA LEU A 144 -18.28 -33.90 0.60
C LEU A 144 -19.39 -34.42 1.52
N LEU A 145 -20.40 -35.04 0.94
CA LEU A 145 -21.50 -35.71 1.65
C LEU A 145 -21.42 -37.20 1.34
N SER A 146 -21.68 -38.03 2.35
CA SER A 146 -21.80 -39.48 2.17
C SER A 146 -23.27 -39.88 2.09
N HIS A 147 -23.57 -40.99 1.45
CA HIS A 147 -24.92 -41.52 1.36
C HIS A 147 -25.54 -41.88 2.72
N SER A 148 -24.73 -42.38 3.67
CA SER A 148 -25.19 -42.81 5.00
C SER A 148 -25.25 -41.68 6.05
N ILE A 149 -25.50 -40.43 5.64
CA ILE A 149 -25.51 -39.28 6.54
C ILE A 149 -26.81 -39.20 7.36
N THR A 150 -26.73 -38.74 8.61
CA THR A 150 -27.90 -38.54 9.47
C THR A 150 -28.57 -37.18 9.23
N GLU A 151 -29.85 -37.05 9.55
CA GLU A 151 -30.61 -35.80 9.37
C GLU A 151 -29.97 -34.60 10.10
N HIS A 152 -29.45 -34.83 11.31
CA HIS A 152 -28.79 -33.78 12.08
C HIS A 152 -27.51 -33.27 11.39
N ASP A 153 -26.70 -34.19 10.87
CA ASP A 153 -25.47 -33.86 10.17
C ASP A 153 -25.77 -33.11 8.86
N LEU A 154 -26.82 -33.54 8.14
CA LEU A 154 -27.31 -32.86 6.94
C LEU A 154 -27.66 -31.40 7.22
N GLN A 155 -28.41 -31.12 8.28
CA GLN A 155 -28.76 -29.75 8.68
C GLN A 155 -27.52 -28.91 9.00
N THR A 156 -26.51 -29.52 9.61
CA THR A 156 -25.24 -28.83 9.89
C THR A 156 -24.48 -28.46 8.62
N HIS A 157 -24.46 -29.34 7.62
CA HIS A 157 -23.88 -29.04 6.31
C HIS A 157 -24.65 -27.93 5.58
N ILE A 158 -25.99 -27.96 5.61
CA ILE A 158 -26.82 -26.89 5.02
C ILE A 158 -26.49 -25.54 5.67
N ASN A 159 -26.47 -25.47 7.00
CA ASN A 159 -26.13 -24.24 7.72
C ASN A 159 -24.72 -23.74 7.40
N LYS A 160 -23.77 -24.65 7.17
CA LYS A 160 -22.41 -24.33 6.74
C LYS A 160 -22.38 -23.74 5.33
N ILE A 161 -23.13 -24.33 4.40
CA ILE A 161 -23.27 -23.87 3.01
C ILE A 161 -23.91 -22.47 2.97
N LEU A 162 -24.98 -22.25 3.73
CA LEU A 162 -25.63 -20.93 3.83
C LEU A 162 -24.64 -19.85 4.28
N LYS A 163 -23.82 -20.13 5.30
CA LYS A 163 -22.76 -19.22 5.76
C LYS A 163 -21.71 -18.92 4.68
N TRP A 164 -21.44 -19.85 3.77
CA TRP A 164 -20.51 -19.65 2.66
C TRP A 164 -21.14 -18.84 1.53
N LEU A 165 -22.39 -19.10 1.19
CA LEU A 165 -23.13 -18.32 0.20
C LEU A 165 -23.27 -16.86 0.64
N SER A 166 -23.55 -16.57 1.92
CA SER A 166 -23.58 -15.19 2.44
C SER A 166 -22.25 -14.44 2.30
N LYS A 167 -21.13 -15.16 2.13
CA LYS A 167 -19.79 -14.60 1.96
C LYS A 167 -19.31 -14.63 0.51
N MET A 168 -20.21 -14.90 -0.45
CA MET A 168 -19.94 -14.95 -1.89
C MET A 168 -18.84 -15.99 -2.25
N TYR A 169 -18.90 -17.16 -1.62
CA TYR A 169 -18.13 -18.33 -2.07
C TYR A 169 -18.95 -19.16 -3.05
N GLU A 170 -18.27 -19.75 -4.02
CA GLU A 170 -18.83 -20.81 -4.85
C GLU A 170 -18.76 -22.13 -4.08
N VAL A 171 -19.85 -22.88 -4.06
CA VAL A 171 -19.93 -24.12 -3.29
C VAL A 171 -20.18 -25.29 -4.24
N ARG A 172 -19.22 -26.22 -4.29
CA ARG A 172 -19.37 -27.49 -4.99
C ARG A 172 -19.76 -28.57 -3.99
N VAL A 173 -20.86 -29.26 -4.23
CA VAL A 173 -21.30 -30.39 -3.40
C VAL A 173 -21.01 -31.69 -4.15
N VAL A 174 -20.32 -32.61 -3.48
CA VAL A 174 -19.97 -33.94 -4.00
C VAL A 174 -20.59 -34.97 -3.07
N ILE A 175 -21.40 -35.87 -3.64
CA ILE A 175 -22.09 -36.91 -2.88
C ILE A 175 -21.48 -38.26 -3.23
N ASN A 176 -20.90 -38.92 -2.22
CA ASN A 176 -20.34 -40.27 -2.35
C ASN A 176 -21.45 -41.29 -2.05
N GLY A 177 -21.88 -42.01 -3.08
CA GLY A 177 -22.82 -43.11 -2.97
C GLY A 177 -22.12 -44.47 -2.93
N ASP A 178 -22.57 -45.36 -2.06
CA ASP A 178 -22.15 -46.75 -2.07
C ASP A 178 -22.76 -47.44 -3.29
N THR A 179 -21.96 -47.66 -4.33
CA THR A 179 -22.35 -48.39 -5.55
C THR A 179 -22.42 -49.90 -5.29
N ASN A 180 -23.22 -50.33 -4.32
CA ASN A 180 -23.52 -51.75 -4.08
C ASN A 180 -24.64 -52.29 -5.03
N ILE A 181 -24.66 -51.86 -6.29
CA ILE A 181 -25.65 -52.32 -7.30
C ILE A 181 -25.18 -53.60 -8.03
N SER A 182 -24.01 -54.17 -7.71
CA SER A 182 -23.47 -55.35 -8.42
C SER A 182 -23.45 -56.67 -7.64
N LYS A 183 -24.07 -56.78 -6.46
CA LYS A 183 -24.40 -58.10 -5.89
C LYS A 183 -25.74 -58.61 -6.46
N ALA A 184 -25.82 -58.64 -7.79
CA ALA A 184 -26.88 -59.36 -8.49
C ALA A 184 -26.70 -60.86 -8.19
N THR A 185 -27.68 -61.40 -7.49
CA THR A 185 -27.85 -62.81 -7.14
C THR A 185 -27.57 -63.70 -8.36
N LYS A 186 -26.58 -64.59 -8.27
CA LYS A 186 -26.40 -65.65 -9.28
C LYS A 186 -27.67 -66.51 -9.30
N PRO A 187 -28.37 -66.66 -10.43
CA PRO A 187 -29.43 -67.67 -10.52
C PRO A 187 -28.81 -69.06 -10.39
N LYS A 188 -29.42 -69.89 -9.55
CA LYS A 188 -29.11 -71.32 -9.41
C LYS A 188 -29.46 -72.08 -10.68
#